data_AF-U4UKD9-F1
#
_entry.id   AF-U4UKD9-F1
#
_cell.length_a   1.000
_cell.length_b   1.000
_cell.length_c   1.000
_cell.angle_alpha   90.00
_cell.angle_beta   90.00
_cell.angle_gamma   90.00
#
_symmetry.space_group_name_H-M   'P 1'
#
loop_
_entity.id
_entity.type
_entity.pdbx_description
1 polymer ?
#
loop_
_entity_poly.entity_id
_entity_poly.type
_entity_poly.pdbx_seq_one_letter_code
_entity_poly.pdbx_strand_id
1 'polypeptide(L)'
;VHLGTIGLGQLTFSRHCSLINRAKRTTSTPKETPDPMVPPGSFVLIAVLTVLMIDEENGANARRVKRSAQTYTTKYDNIDIDQILASNRLLKNYVNCLLDKGGCTQEGKELKKYLPDAIATECSKCSQTQKKIAGRVFQALLLNHRDDWELLTNKYDPEGNFQKKYLQEDEDYSDLEEA
;
A
#
# COMPACT_ATOMS: atom_id res chain seq x y z
N VAL A 1 -56.00 -32.29 4.34
CA VAL A 1 -57.02 -31.23 4.36
C VAL A 1 -56.92 -30.53 5.70
N HIS A 2 -56.22 -29.41 5.78
CA HIS A 2 -56.39 -28.47 6.89
C HIS A 2 -56.10 -27.07 6.34
N LEU A 3 -57.18 -26.33 6.14
CA LEU A 3 -57.19 -24.91 5.85
C LEU A 3 -56.75 -24.16 7.10
N GLY A 4 -55.97 -23.10 6.91
CA GLY A 4 -55.57 -22.14 7.93
C GLY A 4 -55.21 -20.81 7.30
N THR A 5 -56.24 -20.07 6.87
CA THR A 5 -56.17 -18.68 6.43
C THR A 5 -56.18 -17.72 7.63
N ILE A 6 -55.14 -16.91 7.81
CA ILE A 6 -55.09 -15.66 8.60
C ILE A 6 -54.00 -14.81 7.91
N GLY A 7 -54.10 -13.54 7.58
CA GLY A 7 -55.07 -12.48 7.80
C GLY A 7 -54.37 -11.18 7.36
N LEU A 8 -55.09 -10.30 6.66
CA LEU A 8 -54.59 -9.00 6.20
C LEU A 8 -54.11 -8.13 7.36
N GLY A 9 -53.02 -7.39 7.14
CA GLY A 9 -52.57 -6.30 8.00
C GLY A 9 -51.74 -5.29 7.21
N GLN A 10 -52.43 -4.37 6.52
CA GLN A 10 -51.82 -3.19 5.91
C GLN A 10 -51.22 -2.28 6.99
N LEU A 11 -49.97 -1.86 6.81
CA LEU A 11 -49.46 -0.61 7.39
C LEU A 11 -48.72 0.18 6.31
N THR A 12 -49.53 0.99 5.64
CA THR A 12 -49.30 2.38 5.21
C THR A 12 -47.86 2.85 4.95
N PHE A 13 -47.62 3.14 3.67
CA PHE A 13 -46.75 4.19 3.17
C PHE A 13 -46.72 5.44 4.08
N SER A 14 -45.53 5.89 4.46
CA SER A 14 -45.30 7.31 4.70
C SER A 14 -44.07 7.75 3.90
N ARG A 15 -44.38 8.28 2.71
CA ARG A 15 -43.53 9.23 1.98
C ARG A 15 -43.59 10.55 2.73
N HIS A 16 -42.45 11.21 2.93
CA HIS A 16 -42.20 12.63 2.60
C HIS A 16 -40.69 12.90 2.76
N CYS A 17 -40.02 13.15 1.63
CA CYS A 17 -39.50 14.47 1.20
C CYS A 17 -38.21 14.84 1.92
N SER A 18 -37.06 14.64 1.27
CA SER A 18 -36.43 15.63 0.37
C SER A 18 -35.99 16.88 1.12
N LEU A 19 -34.68 17.14 1.14
CA LEU A 19 -34.06 18.18 0.32
C LEU A 19 -32.64 18.50 0.84
N ILE A 20 -31.69 18.41 -0.10
CA ILE A 20 -30.60 19.38 -0.34
C ILE A 20 -29.57 19.57 0.78
N ASN A 21 -28.36 19.05 0.56
CA ASN A 21 -27.23 19.94 0.27
C ASN A 21 -26.09 19.21 -0.46
N ARG A 22 -26.03 19.45 -1.76
CA ARG A 22 -24.89 19.19 -2.64
C ARG A 22 -24.09 20.49 -2.74
N ALA A 23 -22.88 20.51 -2.19
CA ALA A 23 -21.69 21.22 -2.71
C ALA A 23 -20.68 21.49 -1.57
N LYS A 24 -19.49 20.89 -1.64
CA LYS A 24 -18.29 21.56 -2.19
C LYS A 24 -17.10 20.62 -2.14
N ARG A 25 -16.48 20.49 -3.31
CA ARG A 25 -15.13 19.99 -3.55
C ARG A 25 -14.16 21.13 -3.22
N THR A 26 -13.29 20.93 -2.25
CA THR A 26 -12.09 21.75 -1.98
C THR A 26 -11.01 20.79 -1.48
N THR A 27 -10.12 20.33 -2.35
CA THR A 27 -8.71 20.77 -2.40
C THR A 27 -7.96 20.54 -1.09
N SER A 28 -7.09 19.52 -1.13
CA SER A 28 -5.72 19.49 -0.55
C SER A 28 -5.51 20.03 0.86
N THR A 29 -5.08 19.17 1.78
CA THR A 29 -3.89 19.42 2.60
C THR A 29 -3.27 18.11 3.09
N PRO A 30 -1.93 17.98 3.07
CA PRO A 30 -1.21 16.83 3.61
C PRO A 30 -1.13 16.89 5.14
N LYS A 31 -1.10 15.69 5.74
CA LYS A 31 -0.86 15.40 7.14
C LYS A 31 0.52 15.95 7.56
N GLU A 32 0.54 17.02 8.35
CA GLU A 32 1.74 17.50 9.07
C GLU A 32 2.25 16.40 10.00
N THR A 33 3.53 16.05 9.85
CA THR A 33 4.31 15.36 10.87
C THR A 33 4.83 16.39 11.88
N PRO A 34 4.97 16.04 13.17
CA PRO A 34 5.45 16.97 14.19
C PRO A 34 6.95 17.24 14.01
N ASP A 35 7.29 18.49 13.68
CA ASP A 35 8.67 18.96 13.68
C ASP A 35 9.16 19.28 15.11
N PRO A 36 10.47 19.13 15.38
CA PRO A 36 11.06 19.38 16.69
C PRO A 36 11.04 20.87 17.06
N MET A 37 10.51 21.14 18.25
CA MET A 37 10.41 22.45 18.88
C MET A 37 11.81 23.02 19.21
N VAL A 38 12.23 24.12 18.56
CA VAL A 38 13.45 24.88 18.91
C VAL A 38 13.06 26.36 19.13
N PRO A 39 13.34 26.96 20.32
CA PRO A 39 12.82 28.27 20.70
C PRO A 39 13.55 29.45 20.01
N PRO A 40 12.84 30.54 19.67
CA PRO A 40 13.39 31.69 18.94
C PRO A 40 14.03 32.71 19.89
N GLY A 41 15.36 32.85 19.83
CA GLY A 41 16.04 33.93 20.55
C GLY A 41 17.56 33.85 20.56
N SER A 42 18.22 33.66 19.41
CA SER A 42 19.68 33.88 19.24
C SER A 42 20.25 33.58 17.83
N PHE A 43 19.43 33.57 16.78
CA PHE A 43 19.89 33.13 15.45
C PHE A 43 20.41 34.26 14.54
N VAL A 44 20.27 35.53 14.93
CA VAL A 44 20.66 36.68 14.08
C VAL A 44 22.19 36.83 13.98
N LEU A 45 22.94 36.56 15.06
CA LEU A 45 24.41 36.69 15.07
C LEU A 45 25.12 35.55 14.34
N ILE A 46 24.56 34.35 14.37
CA ILE A 46 25.10 33.18 13.66
C ILE A 46 24.92 33.37 12.15
N ALA A 47 23.78 33.92 11.70
CA ALA A 47 23.52 34.22 10.30
C ALA A 47 24.50 35.26 9.72
N VAL A 48 24.86 36.30 10.49
CA VAL A 48 25.81 37.35 10.05
C VAL A 48 27.25 36.81 9.98
N LEU A 49 27.64 35.91 10.89
CA LEU A 49 28.95 35.26 10.87
C LEU A 49 29.10 34.24 9.72
N THR A 50 28.02 33.58 9.32
CA THR A 50 28.05 32.66 8.17
C THR A 50 28.03 33.37 6.82
N VAL A 51 27.51 34.61 6.74
CA VAL A 51 27.46 35.38 5.49
C VAL A 51 28.79 36.08 5.16
N LEU A 52 29.67 36.31 6.13
CA LEU A 52 30.99 36.93 5.90
C LEU A 52 32.13 35.95 5.56
N MET A 53 31.87 34.63 5.56
CA MET A 53 32.90 33.59 5.35
C MET A 53 32.64 32.71 4.11
N ILE A 54 31.76 33.11 3.20
CA ILE A 54 31.51 32.35 1.96
C ILE A 54 31.52 33.31 0.77
N ASP A 55 32.72 33.68 0.33
CA ASP A 55 32.99 33.90 -1.08
C ASP A 55 34.37 33.30 -1.39
N GLU A 56 34.41 32.51 -2.47
CA GLU A 56 35.58 31.93 -3.16
C GLU A 56 36.05 30.52 -2.78
N GLU A 57 35.34 29.51 -3.30
CA GLU A 57 36.00 28.35 -3.91
C GLU A 57 35.49 28.21 -5.33
N ASN A 58 36.44 28.28 -6.26
CA ASN A 58 36.28 28.12 -7.69
C ASN A 58 35.55 26.83 -8.08
N GLY A 59 34.84 26.91 -9.21
CA GLY A 59 34.76 25.76 -10.11
C GLY A 59 33.46 24.97 -10.04
N ALA A 60 32.71 25.09 -11.13
CA ALA A 60 31.75 24.12 -11.66
C ALA A 60 31.69 22.78 -10.92
N ASN A 61 30.53 22.48 -10.31
CA ASN A 61 29.86 21.18 -10.33
C ASN A 61 28.60 21.26 -9.47
N ALA A 62 27.56 21.92 -9.98
CA ALA A 62 26.20 21.61 -9.56
C ALA A 62 25.90 20.16 -9.99
N ARG A 63 26.36 19.17 -9.22
CA ARG A 63 25.76 17.84 -9.25
C ARG A 63 24.33 18.03 -8.78
N ARG A 64 23.41 18.11 -9.76
CA ARG A 64 21.99 17.90 -9.54
C ARG A 64 21.86 16.51 -8.90
N VAL A 65 21.83 16.46 -7.57
CA VAL A 65 21.34 15.29 -6.85
C VAL A 65 19.87 15.23 -7.24
N LYS A 66 19.57 14.47 -8.30
CA LYS A 66 18.23 14.00 -8.57
C LYS A 66 17.86 13.29 -7.28
N ARG A 67 17.02 13.93 -6.45
CA ARG A 67 16.29 13.24 -5.40
C ARG A 67 15.30 12.34 -6.13
N SER A 68 15.81 11.33 -6.85
CA SER A 68 14.99 10.28 -7.41
C SER A 68 14.29 9.72 -6.20
N ALA A 69 12.96 9.77 -6.20
CA ALA A 69 12.17 8.96 -5.29
C ALA A 69 12.86 7.59 -5.24
N GLN A 70 13.37 7.20 -4.06
CA GLN A 70 14.23 6.04 -3.95
C GLN A 70 13.36 4.81 -4.24
N THR A 71 13.30 4.40 -5.51
CA THR A 71 12.56 3.22 -5.95
C THR A 71 13.29 1.98 -5.45
N TYR A 72 12.55 0.90 -5.23
CA TYR A 72 13.18 -0.37 -4.92
C TYR A 72 14.06 -0.83 -6.09
N THR A 73 15.03 -1.70 -5.80
CA THR A 73 15.90 -2.27 -6.82
C THR A 73 15.09 -3.06 -7.84
N THR A 74 15.36 -2.85 -9.12
CA THR A 74 14.70 -3.56 -10.23
C THR A 74 15.50 -4.79 -10.70
N LYS A 75 16.56 -5.15 -9.97
CA LYS A 75 17.47 -6.27 -10.31
C LYS A 75 16.72 -7.60 -10.46
N TYR A 76 15.62 -7.77 -9.75
CA TYR A 76 14.84 -9.00 -9.68
C TYR A 76 13.46 -8.88 -10.35
N ASP A 77 13.25 -7.86 -11.19
CA ASP A 77 11.96 -7.67 -11.88
C ASP A 77 11.71 -8.73 -12.99
N ASN A 78 12.75 -9.45 -13.42
CA ASN A 78 12.70 -10.47 -14.49
C ASN A 78 12.61 -11.91 -13.96
N ILE A 79 12.30 -12.12 -12.69
CA ILE A 79 12.10 -13.47 -12.16
C ILE A 79 10.86 -14.12 -12.77
N ASP A 80 10.93 -15.43 -13.01
CA ASP A 80 9.80 -16.20 -13.53
C ASP A 80 8.80 -16.49 -12.41
N ILE A 81 7.90 -15.54 -12.19
CA ILE A 81 6.84 -15.63 -11.18
C ILE A 81 5.88 -16.78 -11.48
N ASP A 82 5.60 -17.06 -12.76
CA ASP A 82 4.64 -18.08 -13.13
C ASP A 82 5.18 -19.48 -12.79
N GLN A 83 6.48 -19.71 -12.99
CA GLN A 83 7.15 -20.93 -12.53
C GLN A 83 7.13 -21.08 -11.00
N ILE A 84 7.34 -19.99 -10.25
CA ILE A 84 7.33 -20.00 -8.78
C ILE A 84 5.92 -20.35 -8.28
N LEU A 85 4.90 -19.69 -8.82
CA LEU A 85 3.50 -19.89 -8.43
C LEU A 85 2.96 -21.26 -8.86
N ALA A 86 3.41 -21.81 -9.99
CA ALA A 86 3.03 -23.15 -10.44
C ALA A 86 3.64 -24.28 -9.58
N SER A 87 4.71 -24.00 -8.83
CA SER A 87 5.39 -25.00 -8.02
C SER A 87 5.16 -24.77 -6.53
N ASN A 88 4.31 -25.61 -5.92
CA ASN A 88 4.10 -25.64 -4.46
C ASN A 88 5.40 -25.66 -3.66
N ARG A 89 6.40 -26.40 -4.13
CA ARG A 89 7.71 -26.48 -3.47
C ARG A 89 8.44 -25.13 -3.49
N LEU A 90 8.47 -24.45 -4.64
CA LEU A 90 9.14 -23.16 -4.78
C LEU A 90 8.39 -22.08 -4.00
N LEU A 91 7.08 -21.97 -4.20
CA LEU A 91 6.24 -21.02 -3.48
C LEU A 91 6.41 -21.17 -1.96
N LYS A 92 6.35 -22.40 -1.44
CA LYS A 92 6.50 -22.65 0.01
C LYS A 92 7.87 -22.21 0.53
N ASN A 93 8.94 -22.33 -0.26
CA ASN A 93 10.25 -21.82 0.14
C ASN A 93 10.25 -20.29 0.28
N TYR A 94 9.61 -19.56 -0.65
CA TYR A 94 9.46 -18.10 -0.53
C TYR A 94 8.58 -17.72 0.66
N VAL A 95 7.45 -18.40 0.87
CA VAL A 95 6.57 -18.17 2.04
C VAL A 95 7.33 -18.41 3.34
N ASN A 96 8.04 -19.54 3.47
CA ASN A 96 8.82 -19.86 4.66
C ASN A 96 9.94 -18.84 4.90
N CYS A 97 10.59 -18.36 3.85
CA CYS A 97 11.56 -17.28 3.94
C CYS A 97 10.94 -16.00 4.54
N LEU A 98 9.79 -15.57 4.02
CA LEU A 98 9.06 -14.40 4.53
C LEU A 98 8.59 -14.62 5.97
N LEU A 99 8.20 -15.83 6.34
CA LEU A 99 7.76 -16.19 7.68
C LEU A 99 8.90 -16.43 8.70
N ASP A 100 10.17 -16.30 8.32
CA ASP A 100 11.33 -16.67 9.17
C ASP A 100 11.39 -18.16 9.56
N LYS A 101 10.80 -19.04 8.73
CA LYS A 101 10.72 -20.50 8.96
C LYS A 101 11.67 -21.32 8.08
N GLY A 102 12.53 -20.67 7.29
CA GLY A 102 13.45 -21.37 6.39
C GLY A 102 14.45 -20.45 5.71
N GLY A 103 15.28 -21.04 4.85
CA GLY A 103 16.27 -20.31 4.06
C GLY A 103 15.63 -19.38 3.02
N CYS A 104 16.30 -18.26 2.76
CA CYS A 104 15.88 -17.28 1.75
C CYS A 104 16.84 -17.26 0.56
N THR A 105 16.29 -17.23 -0.65
CA THR A 105 17.03 -16.83 -1.87
C THR A 105 17.43 -15.36 -1.77
N GLN A 106 18.36 -14.89 -2.62
CA GLN A 106 18.74 -13.48 -2.61
C GLN A 106 17.54 -12.57 -2.92
N GLU A 107 16.68 -12.97 -3.87
CA GLU A 107 15.43 -12.28 -4.20
C GLU A 107 14.49 -12.23 -3.01
N GLY A 108 14.28 -13.37 -2.33
CA GLY A 108 13.43 -13.45 -1.15
C GLY A 108 13.93 -12.57 -0.01
N LYS A 109 15.25 -12.41 0.16
CA LYS A 109 15.84 -11.51 1.17
C LYS A 109 15.54 -10.04 0.85
N GLU A 110 15.70 -9.62 -0.39
CA GLU A 110 15.38 -8.24 -0.79
C GLU A 110 13.88 -7.96 -0.67
N LEU A 111 13.03 -8.88 -1.14
CA LEU A 111 11.58 -8.78 -0.97
C LEU A 111 11.23 -8.62 0.51
N LYS A 112 11.72 -9.52 1.35
CA LYS A 112 11.48 -9.50 2.80
C LYS A 112 11.89 -8.19 3.46
N LYS A 113 13.00 -7.60 3.00
CA LYS A 113 13.52 -6.33 3.52
C LYS A 113 12.61 -5.15 3.19
N TYR A 114 12.05 -5.08 1.98
CA TYR A 114 11.19 -3.97 1.55
C TYR A 114 9.71 -4.20 1.80
N LEU A 115 9.27 -5.44 2.03
CA LEU A 115 7.86 -5.78 2.18
C LEU A 115 7.13 -4.96 3.26
N PRO A 116 7.70 -4.71 4.46
CA PRO A 116 7.03 -3.86 5.46
C PRO A 116 6.83 -2.41 5.00
N ASP A 117 7.84 -1.81 4.33
CA ASP A 117 7.76 -0.46 3.77
C ASP A 117 6.76 -0.40 2.60
N ALA A 118 6.72 -1.45 1.77
CA ALA A 118 5.80 -1.53 0.65
C ALA A 118 4.33 -1.62 1.12
N ILE A 119 4.05 -2.36 2.19
CA ILE A 119 2.71 -2.44 2.76
C ILE A 119 2.33 -1.11 3.42
N ALA A 120 3.23 -0.53 4.23
CA ALA A 120 2.97 0.73 4.94
C ALA A 120 2.81 1.94 4.01
N THR A 121 3.49 1.94 2.85
CA THR A 121 3.48 3.06 1.89
C THR A 121 2.75 2.74 0.59
N GLU A 122 1.94 1.68 0.58
CA GLU A 122 1.13 1.29 -0.59
C GLU A 122 1.95 1.12 -1.88
N CYS A 123 3.13 0.51 -1.75
CA CYS A 123 4.05 0.25 -2.86
C CYS A 123 4.45 1.54 -3.61
N SER A 124 4.52 2.68 -2.93
CA SER A 124 4.84 4.00 -3.53
C SER A 124 6.17 4.00 -4.31
N LYS A 125 7.12 3.16 -3.89
CA LYS A 125 8.46 3.03 -4.47
C LYS A 125 8.60 1.85 -5.44
N CYS A 126 7.53 1.09 -5.67
CA CYS A 126 7.55 -0.09 -6.52
C CYS A 126 7.58 0.27 -8.01
N SER A 127 8.34 -0.51 -8.78
CA SER A 127 8.28 -0.44 -10.25
C SER A 127 6.92 -0.93 -10.78
N GLN A 128 6.58 -0.56 -12.02
CA GLN A 128 5.34 -1.06 -12.65
C GLN A 128 5.35 -2.60 -12.77
N THR A 129 6.52 -3.19 -13.03
CA THR A 129 6.69 -4.64 -13.08
C THR A 129 6.45 -5.28 -11.71
N GLN A 130 7.01 -4.69 -10.65
CA GLN A 130 6.79 -5.16 -9.28
C GLN A 130 5.31 -5.12 -8.87
N LYS A 131 4.57 -4.07 -9.26
CA LYS A 131 3.12 -3.97 -9.00
C LYS A 131 2.34 -5.08 -9.72
N LYS A 132 2.64 -5.33 -11.00
CA LYS A 132 2.00 -6.42 -11.77
C LYS A 132 2.32 -7.80 -11.18
N ILE A 133 3.57 -8.01 -10.77
CA ILE A 133 4.00 -9.24 -10.10
C ILE A 133 3.27 -9.41 -8.78
N ALA A 134 3.20 -8.37 -7.96
CA ALA A 134 2.50 -8.39 -6.68
C ALA A 134 1.03 -8.77 -6.85
N GLY A 135 0.33 -8.17 -7.82
CA GLY A 135 -1.06 -8.53 -8.14
C GLY A 135 -1.25 -10.02 -8.48
N ARG A 136 -0.38 -10.58 -9.33
CA ARG A 136 -0.42 -12.02 -9.67
C ARG A 136 -0.18 -12.91 -8.46
N VAL A 137 0.80 -12.55 -7.61
CA VAL A 137 1.10 -13.29 -6.38
C VAL A 137 -0.08 -13.21 -5.41
N PHE A 138 -0.68 -12.03 -5.23
CA PHE A 138 -1.86 -11.88 -4.37
C PHE A 138 -3.03 -12.72 -4.83
N GLN A 139 -3.36 -12.67 -6.13
CA GLN A 139 -4.41 -13.50 -6.71
C GLN A 139 -4.15 -14.99 -6.48
N ALA A 140 -2.94 -15.47 -6.75
CA ALA A 140 -2.58 -16.87 -6.57
C ALA A 140 -2.65 -17.31 -5.10
N LEU A 141 -2.20 -16.46 -4.17
CA LEU A 141 -2.27 -16.75 -2.73
C LEU A 141 -3.71 -16.78 -2.23
N LEU A 142 -4.55 -15.84 -2.65
CA LEU A 142 -5.96 -15.77 -2.22
C LEU A 142 -6.79 -16.95 -2.74
N LEU A 143 -6.55 -17.38 -3.99
CA LEU A 143 -7.31 -18.44 -4.64
C LEU A 143 -6.83 -19.84 -4.25
N ASN A 144 -5.52 -20.07 -4.19
CA ASN A 144 -4.95 -21.42 -4.08
C ASN A 144 -4.16 -21.68 -2.79
N HIS A 145 -3.76 -20.64 -2.05
CA HIS A 145 -2.88 -20.76 -0.87
C HIS A 145 -3.36 -19.89 0.30
N ARG A 146 -4.64 -20.01 0.65
CA ARG A 146 -5.28 -19.15 1.65
C ARG A 146 -4.60 -19.22 3.02
N ASP A 147 -4.19 -20.41 3.46
CA ASP A 147 -3.49 -20.58 4.73
C ASP A 147 -2.16 -19.80 4.75
N ASP A 148 -1.42 -19.81 3.65
CA ASP A 148 -0.15 -19.07 3.53
C ASP A 148 -0.38 -17.56 3.48
N TRP A 149 -1.47 -17.13 2.83
CA TRP A 149 -1.91 -15.73 2.85
C TRP A 149 -2.20 -15.23 4.26
N GLU A 150 -2.94 -16.00 5.05
CA GLU A 150 -3.28 -15.65 6.44
C GLU A 150 -2.03 -15.56 7.32
N LEU A 151 -1.09 -16.50 7.18
CA LEU A 151 0.18 -16.46 7.92
C LEU A 151 1.01 -15.22 7.58
N LEU A 152 1.08 -14.86 6.29
CA LEU A 152 1.83 -13.69 5.84
C LEU A 152 1.19 -12.39 6.32
N THR A 153 -0.12 -12.27 6.20
CA THR A 153 -0.83 -11.07 6.61
C THR A 153 -0.82 -10.87 8.12
N ASN A 154 -0.96 -11.93 8.92
CA ASN A 154 -0.79 -11.85 10.37
C ASN A 154 0.58 -11.30 10.79
N LYS A 155 1.61 -11.52 9.96
CA LYS A 155 2.96 -11.02 10.21
C LYS A 155 3.19 -9.59 9.74
N TYR A 156 2.69 -9.24 8.55
CA TYR A 156 3.05 -7.99 7.88
C TYR A 156 1.94 -6.92 7.85
N ASP A 157 0.68 -7.32 8.02
CA ASP A 157 -0.50 -6.46 8.09
C ASP A 157 -1.48 -6.93 9.18
N PRO A 158 -1.05 -6.95 10.47
CA PRO A 158 -1.90 -7.42 11.57
C PRO A 158 -3.15 -6.56 11.80
N GLU A 159 -3.14 -5.30 11.36
CA GLU A 159 -4.29 -4.39 11.43
C GLU A 159 -5.29 -4.57 10.26
N GLY A 160 -4.88 -5.33 9.24
CA GLY A 160 -5.68 -5.60 8.05
C GLY A 160 -5.91 -4.37 7.18
N ASN A 161 -5.06 -3.34 7.27
CA ASN A 161 -5.24 -2.09 6.53
C ASN A 161 -5.03 -2.31 5.03
N PHE A 162 -4.04 -3.12 4.67
CA PHE A 162 -3.80 -3.50 3.29
C PHE A 162 -4.92 -4.39 2.77
N GLN A 163 -5.33 -5.40 3.55
CA GLN A 163 -6.43 -6.29 3.15
C GLN A 163 -7.74 -5.52 2.90
N LYS A 164 -8.14 -4.63 3.81
CA LYS A 164 -9.37 -3.84 3.65
C LYS A 164 -9.34 -3.03 2.36
N LYS A 165 -8.21 -2.40 2.05
CA LYS A 165 -8.08 -1.56 0.86
C LYS A 165 -8.23 -2.36 -0.44
N TYR A 166 -7.52 -3.47 -0.56
CA TYR A 166 -7.45 -4.20 -1.83
C TYR A 166 -8.53 -5.28 -2.00
N LEU A 167 -9.09 -5.82 -0.90
CA LEU A 167 -10.18 -6.81 -0.99
C LEU A 167 -11.56 -6.16 -1.03
N GLN A 168 -11.73 -4.91 -0.57
CA GLN A 168 -12.99 -4.17 -0.74
C GLN A 168 -13.15 -3.61 -2.16
N GLU A 169 -12.04 -3.33 -2.87
CA GLU A 169 -12.07 -2.88 -4.27
C GLU A 169 -12.57 -3.98 -5.23
N ASP A 170 -12.46 -5.26 -4.87
CA ASP A 170 -12.96 -6.39 -5.69
C ASP A 170 -14.49 -6.55 -5.63
N GLU A 171 -15.19 -5.95 -4.66
CA GLU A 171 -16.67 -5.94 -4.61
C GLU A 171 -17.28 -4.91 -5.59
N ASP A 172 -16.51 -3.94 -6.07
CA ASP A 172 -16.97 -2.93 -7.06
C ASP A 172 -16.92 -3.45 -8.51
N TYR A 173 -16.47 -4.70 -8.73
CA TYR A 173 -16.40 -5.34 -10.05
C TYR A 173 -17.63 -6.20 -10.40
N SER A 174 -18.71 -6.13 -9.61
CA SER A 174 -20.00 -6.78 -9.94
C SER A 174 -20.76 -6.12 -11.10
N ASP A 175 -20.37 -4.91 -11.51
CA ASP A 175 -21.08 -4.13 -12.52
C ASP A 175 -20.67 -4.45 -13.98
N LEU A 176 -19.76 -5.41 -14.19
CA LEU A 176 -19.31 -5.82 -15.53
C LEU A 176 -19.87 -7.15 -16.02
N GLU A 177 -20.75 -7.81 -15.25
CA GLU A 177 -21.45 -9.03 -15.69
C GLU A 177 -22.76 -8.74 -16.44
N GLU A 178 -23.11 -7.46 -16.69
CA GLU A 178 -24.33 -7.07 -17.41
C GLU A 178 -24.07 -6.30 -18.74
N ALA A 179 -23.06 -6.72 -19.51
CA ALA A 179 -22.83 -6.24 -20.88
C ALA A 179 -22.75 -7.38 -21.91
#